data_AF-A0A3G8JQP1-F1
#
_entry.id   AF-A0A3G8JQP1-F1
#
_cell.length_a   1.000
_cell.length_b   1.000
_cell.length_c   1.000
_cell.angle_alpha   90.00
_cell.angle_beta   90.00
_cell.angle_gamma   90.00
#
_symmetry.space_group_name_H-M   'P 1'
#
loop_
_entity.id
_entity.type
_entity.pdbx_description
1 polymer ?
#
loop_
_entity_poly.entity_id
_entity_poly.type
_entity_poly.pdbx_seq_one_letter_code
_entity_poly.pdbx_strand_id
1 'polypeptide(L)'
;MTSQTQAVPIPTAAPTASSPRWLTVVMRCDRWGSYWFVAAGFFFAPILLILHPWSFAVAIAWTLISLSGLWLGILGIFMAIGLAKVLRAGEEIPEEYWWSLLGQALPASR
;
A
#
# COMPACT_ATOMS: atom_id res chain seq x y z
N MET A 1 -4.99 -27.70 -18.40
CA MET A 1 -5.74 -26.94 -17.38
C MET A 1 -5.13 -25.55 -17.30
N THR A 2 -5.69 -24.58 -18.02
CA THR A 2 -5.27 -23.17 -17.99
C THR A 2 -5.93 -22.50 -16.79
N SER A 3 -5.19 -22.34 -15.69
CA SER A 3 -5.63 -21.53 -14.56
C SER A 3 -5.73 -20.07 -15.02
N GLN A 4 -6.93 -19.64 -15.40
CA GLN A 4 -7.20 -18.24 -15.68
C GLN A 4 -7.07 -17.50 -14.35
N THR A 5 -5.96 -16.77 -14.18
CA THR A 5 -5.80 -15.79 -13.10
C THR A 5 -6.85 -14.69 -13.34
N GLN A 6 -8.06 -14.87 -12.81
CA GLN A 6 -9.04 -13.80 -12.81
C GLN A 6 -8.51 -12.68 -11.91
N ALA A 7 -8.03 -11.60 -12.52
CA ALA A 7 -7.71 -10.38 -11.81
C ALA A 7 -9.01 -9.85 -11.17
N VAL A 8 -9.09 -9.91 -9.85
CA VAL A 8 -10.26 -9.40 -9.12
C VAL A 8 -10.22 -7.87 -9.13
N PRO A 9 -11.35 -7.19 -9.41
CA PRO A 9 -11.41 -5.73 -9.35
C PRO A 9 -11.01 -5.22 -7.97
N ILE A 10 -10.17 -4.19 -7.91
CA ILE A 10 -9.77 -3.58 -6.64
C ILE A 10 -11.02 -3.02 -5.94
N PRO A 11 -11.22 -3.30 -4.63
CA PRO A 11 -12.36 -2.78 -3.89
C PRO A 11 -12.49 -1.26 -3.98
N THR A 12 -13.69 -0.80 -4.32
CA THR A 12 -14.06 0.62 -4.33
C THR A 12 -15.00 1.00 -3.19
N ALA A 13 -15.51 0.02 -2.46
CA ALA A 13 -16.39 0.19 -1.31
C ALA A 13 -15.63 0.12 0.02
N ALA A 14 -16.28 0.59 1.08
CA ALA A 14 -15.76 0.45 2.44
C ALA A 14 -15.71 -1.04 2.85
N PRO A 15 -14.68 -1.48 3.60
CA PRO A 15 -14.54 -2.89 3.98
C PRO A 15 -15.74 -3.44 4.76
N THR A 16 -16.36 -2.60 5.59
CA THR A 16 -17.53 -2.93 6.41
C THR A 16 -18.50 -1.75 6.52
N ALA A 17 -19.68 -1.94 7.11
CA ALA A 17 -20.68 -0.87 7.27
C ALA A 17 -20.21 0.25 8.21
N SER A 18 -19.46 -0.10 9.26
CA SER A 18 -18.85 0.90 10.17
C SER A 18 -17.57 1.52 9.63
N SER A 19 -16.99 0.95 8.57
CA SER A 19 -15.74 1.43 7.98
C SER A 19 -15.93 2.83 7.38
N PRO A 20 -15.08 3.80 7.75
CA PRO A 20 -15.13 5.11 7.11
C PRO A 20 -14.75 5.00 5.63
N ARG A 21 -15.51 5.66 4.74
CA ARG A 21 -15.29 5.60 3.27
C ARG A 21 -13.90 6.04 2.82
N TRP A 22 -13.24 6.92 3.59
CA TRP A 22 -11.86 7.34 3.29
C TRP A 22 -10.84 6.22 3.49
N LEU A 23 -11.17 5.17 4.27
CA LEU A 23 -10.27 4.06 4.55
C LEU A 23 -9.91 3.30 3.27
N THR A 24 -10.87 3.08 2.38
CA THR A 24 -10.63 2.43 1.07
C THR A 24 -9.64 3.24 0.23
N VAL A 25 -9.74 4.58 0.27
CA VAL A 25 -8.80 5.45 -0.45
C VAL A 25 -7.41 5.34 0.16
N VAL A 26 -7.30 5.40 1.49
CA VAL A 26 -6.02 5.27 2.21
C VAL A 26 -5.36 3.92 1.91
N MET A 27 -6.07 2.81 2.01
CA MET A 27 -5.53 1.47 1.71
C MET A 27 -5.04 1.34 0.26
N ARG A 28 -5.76 1.94 -0.70
CA ARG A 28 -5.33 1.94 -2.10
C ARG A 28 -4.09 2.78 -2.34
N CYS A 29 -4.04 3.97 -1.74
CA CYS A 29 -2.89 4.87 -1.80
C CYS A 29 -1.66 4.25 -1.14
N ASP A 30 -1.83 3.65 0.04
CA ASP A 30 -0.78 2.96 0.77
C ASP A 30 -0.21 1.78 -0.02
N ARG A 31 -1.08 0.94 -0.62
CA ARG A 31 -0.65 -0.16 -1.49
C ARG A 31 0.17 0.33 -2.68
N TRP A 32 -0.38 1.28 -3.44
CA TRP A 32 0.29 1.79 -4.64
C TRP A 32 1.59 2.50 -4.30
N GLY A 33 1.57 3.33 -3.27
CA GLY A 33 2.74 4.06 -2.81
C GLY A 33 3.83 3.11 -2.29
N SER A 34 3.46 2.10 -1.50
CA SER A 34 4.39 1.08 -1.00
C SER A 34 5.01 0.26 -2.13
N TYR A 35 4.23 -0.15 -3.14
CA TYR A 35 4.75 -0.84 -4.32
C TYR A 35 5.84 -0.02 -5.03
N TRP A 36 5.55 1.27 -5.31
CA TRP A 36 6.51 2.17 -5.93
C TRP A 36 7.71 2.47 -5.05
N PHE A 37 7.52 2.60 -3.74
CA PHE A 37 8.57 2.90 -2.78
C PHE A 37 9.56 1.74 -2.63
N VAL A 38 9.07 0.50 -2.60
CA VAL A 38 9.92 -0.69 -2.61
C VAL A 38 10.74 -0.76 -3.89
N ALA A 39 10.11 -0.53 -5.05
CA ALA A 39 10.84 -0.48 -6.32
C ALA A 39 11.90 0.62 -6.32
N ALA A 40 11.56 1.84 -5.89
CA ALA A 40 12.49 2.95 -5.78
C ALA A 40 13.65 2.65 -4.82
N GLY A 41 13.37 2.06 -3.65
CA GLY A 41 14.36 1.64 -2.67
C GLY A 41 15.34 0.59 -3.21
N PHE A 42 14.87 -0.37 -4.00
CA PHE A 42 15.72 -1.37 -4.65
C PHE A 42 16.74 -0.74 -5.60
N PHE A 43 16.32 0.25 -6.40
CA PHE A 43 17.21 0.97 -7.32
C PHE A 43 17.99 2.12 -6.65
N PHE A 44 17.68 2.44 -5.39
CA PHE A 44 18.23 3.63 -4.74
C PHE A 44 19.76 3.56 -4.61
N ALA A 45 20.30 2.42 -4.16
CA ALA A 45 21.74 2.23 -4.00
C ALA A 45 22.55 2.36 -5.32
N PRO A 46 22.20 1.67 -6.42
CA PRO A 46 22.91 1.85 -7.68
C PRO A 46 22.76 3.27 -8.24
N ILE A 47 21.60 3.92 -8.05
CA ILE A 47 21.42 5.33 -8.42
C ILE A 47 22.36 6.22 -7.61
N LEU A 48 22.45 6.03 -6.29
CA LEU A 48 23.36 6.80 -5.44
C LEU A 48 24.82 6.63 -5.85
N LEU A 49 25.23 5.44 -6.30
CA LEU A 49 26.60 5.19 -6.77
C LEU A 49 26.94 6.02 -8.02
N ILE A 50 25.98 6.17 -8.94
CA ILE A 50 26.11 7.03 -10.12
C ILE A 50 26.12 8.51 -9.72
N LEU A 51 25.26 8.90 -8.76
CA LEU A 51 25.12 10.28 -8.29
C LEU A 51 26.25 10.73 -7.37
N HIS A 52 27.03 9.81 -6.82
CA HIS A 52 28.08 10.06 -5.82
C HIS A 52 29.01 11.26 -6.12
N PRO A 53 29.43 11.53 -7.38
CA PRO A 53 30.26 12.71 -7.68
C PRO A 53 29.56 14.06 -7.42
N TRP A 54 28.23 14.10 -7.39
CA TRP A 54 27.42 15.30 -7.18
C TRP A 54 26.70 15.25 -5.84
N SER A 55 27.33 15.82 -4.81
CA SER A 55 26.77 15.89 -3.45
C SER A 55 25.36 16.48 -3.39
N PHE A 56 25.08 17.50 -4.20
CA PHE A 56 23.74 18.10 -4.28
C PHE A 56 22.68 17.12 -4.83
N ALA A 57 23.02 16.32 -5.84
CA ALA A 57 22.11 15.32 -6.40
C ALA A 57 21.81 14.21 -5.38
N VAL A 58 22.82 13.77 -4.63
CA VAL A 58 22.67 12.81 -3.52
C VAL A 58 21.73 13.37 -2.44
N ALA A 59 21.89 14.63 -2.05
CA ALA A 59 21.01 15.26 -1.06
C ALA A 59 19.54 15.31 -1.52
N ILE A 60 19.31 15.62 -2.81
CA ILE A 60 17.97 15.56 -3.41
C ILE A 60 17.39 14.15 -3.34
N ALA A 61 18.18 13.14 -3.72
CA ALA A 61 17.74 11.74 -3.70
C ALA A 61 17.32 11.31 -2.28
N TRP A 62 18.13 11.63 -1.27
CA TRP A 62 17.81 11.37 0.15
C TRP A 62 16.56 12.12 0.61
N THR A 63 16.40 13.38 0.20
CA THR A 63 15.22 14.18 0.58
C THR A 63 13.95 13.59 -0.02
N LEU A 64 13.98 13.22 -1.30
CA LEU A 64 12.83 12.65 -1.99
C LEU A 64 12.41 11.30 -1.40
N ILE A 65 13.37 10.40 -1.12
CA ILE A 65 13.04 9.10 -0.51
C ILE A 65 12.52 9.28 0.91
N SER A 66 13.10 10.20 1.70
CA SER A 66 12.67 10.45 3.07
C SER A 66 11.27 11.06 3.12
N LEU A 67 10.97 12.03 2.25
CA LEU A 67 9.65 12.64 2.15
C LEU A 67 8.59 11.63 1.70
N SER A 68 8.95 10.75 0.76
CA SER A 68 8.07 9.67 0.31
C SER A 68 7.79 8.67 1.44
N GLY A 69 8.83 8.26 2.18
CA GLY A 69 8.68 7.38 3.34
C GLY A 69 7.86 8.01 4.46
N LEU A 70 8.05 9.31 4.73
CA LEU A 70 7.24 10.05 5.70
C LEU A 70 5.76 10.09 5.28
N TRP A 71 5.48 10.35 4.00
CA TRP A 71 4.12 10.36 3.47
C TRP A 71 3.45 8.98 3.61
N LEU A 72 4.17 7.89 3.31
CA LEU A 72 3.70 6.53 3.52
C LEU A 72 3.45 6.23 5.01
N GLY A 73 4.34 6.69 5.89
CA GLY A 73 4.14 6.56 7.34
C GLY A 73 2.84 7.23 7.80
N ILE A 74 2.53 8.43 7.28
CA ILE A 74 1.27 9.12 7.56
C ILE A 74 0.08 8.29 7.05
N LEU A 75 0.12 7.79 5.81
CA LEU A 75 -0.94 6.93 5.27
C LEU A 75 -1.14 5.66 6.12
N GLY A 76 -0.07 5.03 6.58
CA GLY A 76 -0.12 3.87 7.48
C GLY A 76 -0.81 4.19 8.81
N ILE A 77 -0.57 5.37 9.38
CA ILE A 77 -1.27 5.84 10.59
C ILE A 77 -2.77 5.98 10.32
N PHE A 78 -3.17 6.60 9.21
CA PHE A 78 -4.59 6.69 8.84
C PHE A 78 -5.23 5.31 8.65
N MET A 79 -4.53 4.36 8.02
CA MET A 79 -4.99 2.98 7.88
C MET A 79 -5.23 2.34 9.24
N ALA A 80 -4.27 2.45 10.17
CA ALA A 80 -4.39 1.91 11.52
C ALA A 80 -5.59 2.50 12.28
N ILE A 81 -5.83 3.82 12.17
CA ILE A 81 -7.00 4.48 12.77
C ILE A 81 -8.31 3.92 12.21
N GLY A 82 -8.39 3.74 10.89
CA GLY A 82 -9.58 3.19 10.26
C GLY A 82 -9.87 1.75 10.68
N LEU A 83 -8.84 0.90 10.69
CA LEU A 83 -8.93 -0.48 11.17
C LEU A 83 -9.32 -0.55 12.64
N ALA A 84 -8.73 0.30 13.49
CA ALA A 84 -9.09 0.37 14.91
C ALA A 84 -10.56 0.74 15.12
N LYS A 85 -11.15 1.58 14.26
CA LYS A 85 -12.59 1.88 14.32
C LYS A 85 -13.47 0.68 13.96
N VAL A 86 -13.06 -0.12 12.97
CA VAL A 86 -13.78 -1.35 12.56
C VAL A 86 -13.74 -2.37 13.70
N LEU A 87 -12.56 -2.61 14.28
CA LEU A 87 -12.40 -3.51 15.44
C LEU A 87 -13.19 -3.02 16.65
N ARG A 88 -13.22 -1.70 16.90
CA ARG A 88 -14.03 -1.10 17.96
C ARG A 88 -15.53 -1.31 17.76
N ALA A 89 -16.00 -1.42 16.52
CA ALA A 89 -17.40 -1.72 16.19
C ALA A 89 -17.74 -3.22 16.34
N GLY A 90 -16.74 -4.07 16.64
CA GLY A 90 -16.91 -5.53 16.70
C GLY A 90 -17.10 -6.17 15.32
N GLU A 91 -16.76 -5.44 14.25
CA GLU A 91 -16.82 -5.96 12.88
C GLU A 91 -15.45 -6.52 12.49
N GLU A 92 -15.47 -7.58 11.68
CA GLU A 92 -14.27 -8.15 11.06
C GLU A 92 -14.26 -7.81 9.57
N ILE A 93 -13.07 -7.56 9.03
CA ILE A 93 -12.90 -7.34 7.59
C ILE A 93 -12.90 -8.70 6.89
N PRO A 94 -13.78 -8.93 5.90
CA PRO A 94 -13.87 -10.20 5.19
C PRO A 94 -12.54 -10.57 4.50
N GLU A 95 -12.19 -11.85 4.48
CA GLU A 95 -10.95 -12.36 3.86
C GLU A 95 -10.89 -12.03 2.36
N GLU A 96 -12.04 -12.03 1.68
CA GLU A 96 -12.17 -11.66 0.28
C GLU A 96 -11.73 -10.22 0.02
N TYR A 97 -11.93 -9.33 0.98
CA TYR A 97 -11.51 -7.93 0.88
C TYR A 97 -9.99 -7.81 0.90
N TRP A 98 -9.31 -8.54 1.78
CA TRP A 98 -7.84 -8.54 1.83
C TRP A 98 -7.23 -9.03 0.53
N TRP A 99 -7.79 -10.11 0.01
CA TRP A 99 -7.25 -10.74 -1.19
C TRP A 99 -7.53 -9.92 -2.47
N SER A 100 -8.72 -9.34 -2.57
CA SER A 100 -9.05 -8.38 -3.63
C SER A 100 -8.25 -7.08 -3.50
N LEU A 101 -7.91 -6.64 -2.29
CA LEU A 101 -7.00 -5.51 -2.06
C LEU A 101 -5.61 -5.82 -2.58
N LEU A 102 -5.17 -7.09 -2.64
CA LEU A 102 -3.94 -7.52 -3.33
C LEU A 102 -4.15 -7.75 -4.84
N GLY A 103 -5.38 -7.58 -5.35
CA GLY A 103 -5.74 -7.85 -6.75
C GLY A 103 -5.74 -9.34 -7.09
N GLN A 104 -5.87 -10.20 -6.08
CA GLN A 104 -5.87 -11.65 -6.23
C GLN A 104 -7.30 -12.20 -5.99
N ALA A 105 -7.61 -13.39 -6.51
CA ALA A 105 -8.87 -14.10 -6.28
C ALA A 105 -8.74 -15.07 -5.10
N LEU A 106 -9.70 -15.05 -4.15
CA LEU A 106 -9.63 -15.81 -2.89
C LEU A 106 -9.15 -17.24 -3.21
N PRO A 107 -8.12 -17.76 -2.53
CA PRO A 107 -7.67 -19.12 -2.78
C PRO A 107 -8.83 -20.06 -2.46
N ALA A 108 -9.16 -20.97 -3.38
CA ALA A 108 -10.14 -22.01 -3.09
C ALA A 108 -9.65 -22.80 -1.87
N SER A 109 -10.46 -22.81 -0.79
CA SER A 109 -10.19 -23.63 0.37
C SER A 109 -10.10 -25.10 -0.09
N ARG A 110 -8.97 -25.75 0.22
CA ARG A 110 -8.87 -27.21 0.10
C ARG A 110 -9.64 -27.89 1.22
#